data_AF-A0AAU4R3D9-F1
#
_entry.id   AF-A0AAU4R3D9-F1
#
_cell.length_a   1.000
_cell.length_b   1.000
_cell.length_c   1.000
_cell.angle_alpha   90.00
_cell.angle_beta   90.00
_cell.angle_gamma   90.00
#
_symmetry.space_group_name_H-M   'P 1'
#
loop_
_entity.id
_entity.type
_entity.pdbx_description
1 polymer ?
#
loop_
_entity_poly.entity_id
_entity_poly.type
_entity_poly.pdbx_seq_one_letter_code
_entity_poly.pdbx_strand_id
1 'polypeptide(L)'
;MWRTSTSPASASAPRCTGHVACTPRLTWYKAHAKRGKAGMADAGVLPHFTGTTVTDAWSSYLGYGRAGALRNAHIPRDLDGVHHADPTGQQ
;
A
#
# COMPACT_ATOMS: atom_id res chain seq x y z
N MET A 1 -19.23 20.52 22.36
CA MET A 1 -20.39 21.13 21.69
C MET A 1 -20.00 21.39 20.24
N TRP A 2 -20.36 20.50 19.31
CA TRP A 2 -20.13 20.67 17.87
C TRP A 2 -21.48 20.97 17.21
N ARG A 3 -21.54 22.05 16.42
CA ARG A 3 -22.73 22.50 15.69
C ARG A 3 -22.74 21.80 14.34
N THR A 4 -23.83 21.17 13.94
CA THR A 4 -24.07 20.76 12.55
C THR A 4 -24.77 21.91 11.82
N SER A 5 -24.05 22.62 10.96
CA SER A 5 -24.68 23.34 9.86
C SER A 5 -24.67 22.43 8.64
N THR A 6 -25.85 22.00 8.20
CA THR A 6 -26.03 21.25 6.96
C THR A 6 -25.73 22.19 5.79
N SER A 7 -24.53 22.10 5.22
CA SER A 7 -24.17 22.74 3.95
C SER A 7 -24.76 21.91 2.79
N PRO A 8 -25.14 22.51 1.65
CA PRO A 8 -25.73 21.77 0.54
C PRO A 8 -24.73 20.75 0.00
N ALA A 9 -25.26 19.60 -0.44
CA ALA A 9 -24.49 18.42 -0.86
C ALA A 9 -23.37 18.79 -1.84
N SER A 10 -22.14 18.79 -1.33
CA SER A 10 -20.92 18.85 -2.13
C SER A 10 -20.86 17.57 -2.97
N ALA A 11 -20.83 17.72 -4.29
CA ALA A 11 -20.54 16.60 -5.18
C ALA A 11 -19.13 16.09 -4.84
N SER A 12 -19.06 14.97 -4.11
CA SER A 12 -17.81 14.32 -3.74
C SER A 12 -17.04 13.98 -5.02
N ALA A 13 -15.94 14.69 -5.27
CA ALA A 13 -15.00 14.31 -6.32
C ALA A 13 -14.63 12.82 -6.16
N PRO A 14 -14.45 12.07 -7.25
CA PRO A 14 -14.13 10.65 -7.17
C PRO A 14 -12.80 10.48 -6.44
N ARG A 15 -12.83 9.69 -5.35
CA ARG A 15 -11.66 9.36 -4.55
C ARG A 15 -10.65 8.58 -5.40
N CYS A 16 -9.42 9.09 -5.50
CA CYS A 16 -8.32 8.39 -6.16
C CYS A 16 -7.31 7.90 -5.12
N THR A 17 -6.62 6.81 -5.44
CA THR A 17 -5.53 6.25 -4.66
C THR A 17 -4.20 6.57 -5.32
N GLY A 18 -3.23 7.01 -4.50
CA GLY A 18 -1.86 7.23 -4.95
C GLY A 18 -1.07 5.92 -5.01
N HIS A 19 -0.30 5.76 -6.06
CA HIS A 19 0.72 4.73 -6.25
C HIS A 19 2.08 5.42 -6.34
N VAL A 20 3.07 4.88 -5.63
CA VAL A 20 4.44 5.41 -5.61
C VAL A 20 5.40 4.28 -5.86
N ALA A 21 6.38 4.51 -6.73
CA ALA A 21 7.55 3.66 -6.90
C ALA A 21 8.80 4.52 -6.86
N CYS A 22 9.78 4.13 -6.06
CA CYS A 22 11.00 4.91 -5.89
C CYS A 22 12.25 4.03 -5.96
N THR A 23 13.31 4.63 -6.48
CA THR A 23 14.70 4.18 -6.40
C THR A 23 15.52 5.27 -5.73
N PRO A 24 16.81 5.06 -5.42
CA PRO A 24 17.66 6.14 -4.90
C PRO A 24 17.76 7.37 -5.82
N ARG A 25 17.46 7.23 -7.12
CA ARG A 25 17.65 8.29 -8.13
C ARG A 25 16.37 8.83 -8.74
N LEU A 26 15.24 8.13 -8.59
CA LEU A 26 13.99 8.47 -9.25
C LEU A 26 12.81 8.10 -8.38
N THR A 27 11.81 8.99 -8.34
CA THR A 27 10.50 8.74 -7.73
C THR A 27 9.42 8.94 -8.77
N TRP A 28 8.52 7.98 -8.87
CA TRP A 28 7.40 7.97 -9.80
C TRP A 28 6.08 7.93 -9.03
N TYR A 29 5.13 8.77 -9.42
CA TYR A 29 3.82 8.92 -8.80
C TYR A 29 2.70 8.70 -9.83
N LYS A 30 1.64 8.00 -9.43
CA LYS A 30 0.40 7.90 -10.21
C LYS A 30 -0.82 7.89 -9.33
N ALA A 31 -1.81 8.72 -9.66
CA ALA A 31 -3.14 8.66 -9.06
C ALA A 31 -4.05 7.77 -9.92
N HIS A 32 -4.83 6.90 -9.28
CA HIS A 32 -5.74 6.00 -9.97
C HIS A 32 -7.05 5.82 -9.19
N ALA A 33 -8.18 5.70 -9.87
CA ALA A 33 -9.50 5.59 -9.22
C ALA A 33 -9.68 4.27 -8.43
N LYS A 34 -8.92 3.23 -8.79
CA LYS A 34 -8.95 1.92 -8.11
C LYS A 34 -7.63 1.64 -7.40
N ARG A 35 -7.71 1.25 -6.13
CA ARG A 35 -6.59 0.71 -5.36
C ARG A 35 -6.27 -0.73 -5.78
N GLY A 36 -5.05 -1.18 -5.49
CA GLY A 36 -4.68 -2.60 -5.60
C GLY A 36 -4.26 -3.01 -6.99
N LYS A 37 -4.43 -4.31 -7.31
CA LYS A 37 -3.87 -4.91 -8.53
C LYS A 37 -4.21 -4.13 -9.80
N ALA A 38 -5.45 -3.68 -9.97
CA ALA A 38 -5.87 -2.93 -11.16
C ALA A 38 -5.10 -1.59 -11.30
N GLY A 39 -4.98 -0.81 -10.23
CA GLY A 39 -4.23 0.45 -10.26
C GLY A 39 -2.72 0.25 -10.40
N MET A 40 -2.17 -0.83 -9.81
CA MET A 40 -0.75 -1.16 -9.94
C MET A 40 -0.39 -1.74 -11.32
N ALA A 41 -1.30 -2.49 -11.95
CA ALA A 41 -1.13 -2.97 -13.31
C ALA A 41 -1.15 -1.79 -14.30
N ASP A 42 -2.13 -0.90 -14.16
CA ASP A 42 -2.21 0.32 -14.94
C ASP A 42 -1.01 1.26 -14.68
N ALA A 43 -0.46 1.25 -13.45
CA ALA A 43 0.77 1.97 -13.15
C ALA A 43 1.99 1.49 -13.96
N GLY A 44 2.00 0.25 -14.43
CA GLY A 44 2.99 -0.23 -15.40
C GLY A 44 4.41 -0.41 -14.87
N VAL A 45 4.72 -0.01 -13.63
CA VAL A 45 6.09 -0.13 -13.10
C VAL A 45 6.45 -1.58 -12.77
N LEU A 46 5.60 -2.28 -12.01
CA LEU A 46 5.91 -3.62 -11.50
C LEU A 46 6.05 -4.70 -12.59
N PRO A 47 5.24 -4.72 -13.67
CA PRO A 47 5.41 -5.70 -14.75
C PRO A 47 6.75 -5.64 -15.48
N HIS A 48 7.41 -4.47 -15.47
CA HIS A 48 8.63 -4.22 -16.24
C HIS A 48 9.88 -4.06 -15.38
N PHE A 49 9.74 -4.03 -14.05
CA PHE A 49 10.85 -3.87 -13.15
C PHE A 49 11.61 -5.19 -12.97
N THR A 50 12.93 -5.15 -13.18
CA THR A 50 13.80 -6.34 -13.16
C THR A 50 14.66 -6.47 -11.90
N GLY A 51 14.70 -5.45 -11.05
CA GLY A 51 15.45 -5.45 -9.80
C GLY A 51 14.69 -6.07 -8.63
N THR A 52 15.25 -5.91 -7.42
CA THR A 52 14.60 -6.33 -6.16
C THR A 52 13.59 -5.28 -5.71
N THR A 53 12.31 -5.61 -5.70
CA THR A 53 11.27 -4.72 -5.16
C THR A 53 11.19 -4.86 -3.65
N VAL A 54 11.26 -3.76 -2.90
CA VAL A 54 10.96 -3.75 -1.46
C VAL A 54 9.50 -3.38 -1.26
N THR A 55 8.69 -4.28 -0.70
CA THR A 55 7.23 -4.09 -0.55
C THR A 55 6.80 -4.20 0.91
N ASP A 56 5.59 -3.72 1.24
CA ASP A 56 4.99 -3.79 2.58
C ASP A 56 4.19 -5.08 2.81
N ALA A 57 4.58 -6.19 2.15
CA ALA A 57 3.89 -7.49 2.23
C ALA A 57 2.41 -7.48 1.81
N TRP A 58 1.92 -6.42 1.15
CA TRP A 58 0.52 -6.36 0.79
C TRP A 58 0.14 -7.39 -0.30
N SER A 59 -0.95 -8.12 -0.08
CA SER A 59 -1.40 -9.21 -0.96
C SER A 59 -1.63 -8.82 -2.42
N SER A 60 -1.82 -7.52 -2.74
CA SER A 60 -1.94 -7.07 -4.12
C SER A 60 -0.63 -7.17 -4.91
N TYR A 61 0.53 -7.26 -4.25
CA TYR A 61 1.81 -7.53 -4.90
C TYR A 61 1.94 -9.01 -5.34
N LEU A 62 1.11 -9.91 -4.80
CA LEU A 62 1.10 -11.33 -5.18
C LEU A 62 0.74 -11.47 -6.66
N GLY A 63 1.71 -11.89 -7.46
CA GLY A 63 1.59 -12.04 -8.92
C GLY A 63 2.64 -11.26 -9.71
N TYR A 64 3.30 -10.26 -9.12
CA TYR A 64 4.44 -9.56 -9.75
C TYR A 64 5.76 -10.29 -9.46
N GLY A 65 5.77 -11.60 -9.71
CA GLY A 65 6.65 -12.62 -9.12
C GLY A 65 8.14 -12.59 -9.44
N ARG A 66 8.86 -11.55 -9.05
CA ARG A 66 10.33 -11.57 -8.96
C ARG A 66 10.80 -11.05 -7.60
N ALA A 67 11.95 -11.59 -7.16
CA ALA A 67 12.59 -11.40 -5.85
C ALA A 67 12.17 -10.11 -5.12
N GLY A 68 11.20 -10.25 -4.23
CA GLY A 68 10.67 -9.17 -3.42
C GLY A 68 11.26 -9.23 -2.02
N ALA A 69 11.93 -8.17 -1.59
CA ALA A 69 12.25 -8.00 -0.18
C ALA A 69 11.03 -7.41 0.54
N LEU A 70 10.88 -7.73 1.82
CA LEU A 70 9.91 -7.06 2.67
C LEU A 70 10.54 -5.82 3.29
N ARG A 71 9.73 -4.79 3.48
CA ARG A 71 10.16 -3.59 4.19
C ARG A 71 10.39 -3.95 5.66
N ASN A 72 11.64 -3.85 6.14
CA ASN A 72 11.98 -4.14 7.53
C ASN A 72 11.13 -3.38 8.56
N ALA A 73 10.70 -2.14 8.27
CA ALA A 73 9.86 -1.37 9.19
C ALA A 73 8.43 -1.94 9.34
N HIS A 74 8.04 -2.95 8.56
CA HIS A 74 6.78 -3.68 8.76
C HIS A 74 6.93 -4.84 9.75
N ILE A 75 8.12 -5.44 9.86
CA ILE A 75 8.39 -6.61 10.71
C ILE A 75 7.97 -6.36 12.18
N PRO A 76 8.28 -5.22 12.83
CA PRO A 76 7.82 -4.99 14.20
C PRO A 76 6.30 -4.98 14.34
N ARG A 77 5.59 -4.41 13.37
CA ARG A 77 4.12 -4.36 13.39
C ARG A 77 3.51 -5.75 13.23
N ASP A 78 4.12 -6.59 12.40
CA ASP A 78 3.69 -7.98 12.21
C ASP A 78 3.94 -8.80 13.48
N LEU A 79 5.09 -8.62 14.12
CA LEU A 79 5.42 -9.25 15.41
C LEU A 79 4.48 -8.81 16.53
N ASP A 80 4.22 -7.51 16.66
CA ASP A 80 3.25 -6.98 17.63
C ASP A 80 1.85 -7.55 17.38
N GLY A 81 1.47 -7.72 16.11
CA GLY A 81 0.20 -8.33 15.72
C GLY A 81 0.08 -9.79 16.19
N VAL A 82 1.14 -10.58 16.01
CA VAL A 82 1.21 -11.97 16.51
C VAL A 82 1.18 -12.01 18.04
N HIS A 83 2.00 -11.18 18.70
CA HIS A 83 2.05 -11.12 20.16
C HIS A 83 0.72 -10.74 20.79
N HIS A 84 -0.02 -9.79 20.20
CA HIS A 84 -1.34 -9.42 20.68
C HIS A 84 -2.40 -10.50 20.44
N ALA A 85 -2.30 -11.24 19.34
CA ALA A 85 -3.24 -12.31 19.00
C ALA A 85 -3.05 -13.57 19.86
N ASP A 86 -1.81 -13.85 20.28
CA ASP A 86 -1.48 -14.96 21.18
C ASP A 86 -0.41 -14.54 22.20
N PRO A 87 -0.79 -13.87 23.29
CA PRO A 87 0.16 -13.41 24.32
C PRO A 87 0.74 -14.56 25.15
N THR A 88 0.15 -15.76 25.09
CA THR A 88 0.48 -16.90 25.96
C THR A 88 1.29 -18.01 25.29
N GLY A 89 1.22 -18.15 23.96
CA GLY A 89 1.94 -19.18 23.19
C GLY A 89 3.36 -18.81 22.75
N GLN A 90 3.89 -17.66 23.18
CA GLN A 90 5.19 -17.13 22.79
C GLN A 90 6.29 -17.31 23.89
N GLN A 91 6.09 -18.24 24.82
CA GLN A 91 7.03 -18.57 25.91
C GLN A 91 8.22 -19.38 25.42
#